data_AF-A0A0F7SCV8-F1
#
_entry.id   AF-A0A0F7SCV8-F1
#
_cell.length_a   1.000
_cell.length_b   1.000
_cell.length_c   1.000
_cell.angle_alpha   90.00
_cell.angle_beta   90.00
_cell.angle_gamma   90.00
#
_symmetry.space_group_name_H-M   'P 1'
#
loop_
_entity.id
_entity.type
_entity.pdbx_description
1 polymer ?
#
loop_
_entity_poly.entity_id
_entity_poly.type
_entity_poly.pdbx_seq_one_letter_code
_entity_poly.pdbx_strand_id
1 'polypeptide(L)'
;MASSSAHEAGPSTTPAHPSSNSSSIKSQHGDEAVLTYDVLDEKDAIAFVADDGAGATVLFSGTTRDSFRGKRVTRLEYEAYTSLALKTLQKLLAQAHTSAPFLDNPIPLSANADPQSASVEDRVTRCYVAHRLGAVGVGECSILIAVSSPHRKEAFVVAEWLLEEVKKNVAVWKREFYATGDHVTALDGAKASRRPSQPGAEMDMTARVQETTDTQLFQSRSSIGEHYTDST
;
A
#
# COMPACT_ATOMS: atom_id res chain seq x y z
N MET A 1 7.81 20.33 -61.51
CA MET A 1 6.59 20.03 -60.74
C MET A 1 6.70 18.59 -60.26
N ALA A 2 6.73 18.41 -58.95
CA ALA A 2 6.98 17.13 -58.30
C ALA A 2 5.68 16.33 -58.12
N SER A 3 5.73 15.03 -58.35
CA SER A 3 4.72 14.02 -58.03
C SER A 3 5.35 12.65 -58.28
N SER A 4 5.19 11.59 -57.50
CA SER A 4 4.74 11.37 -56.12
C SER A 4 5.11 9.91 -55.90
N SER A 5 6.03 9.58 -54.99
CA SER A 5 6.40 8.20 -54.69
C SER A 5 5.65 7.78 -53.43
N ALA A 6 4.60 6.96 -53.59
CA ALA A 6 3.89 6.35 -52.47
C ALA A 6 4.75 5.26 -51.83
N HIS A 7 5.20 5.49 -50.60
CA HIS A 7 5.74 4.43 -49.74
C HIS A 7 4.58 3.83 -48.95
N GLU A 8 4.26 2.59 -49.28
CA GLU A 8 3.28 1.76 -48.58
C GLU A 8 3.91 1.26 -47.28
N ALA A 9 3.38 1.73 -46.14
CA ALA A 9 3.82 1.32 -44.81
C ALA A 9 3.25 -0.07 -44.50
N GLY A 10 4.14 -1.06 -44.35
CA GLY A 10 3.77 -2.39 -43.86
C GLY A 10 3.30 -2.32 -42.39
N PRO A 11 2.42 -3.25 -41.95
CA PRO A 11 1.91 -3.24 -40.58
C PRO A 11 3.05 -3.49 -39.59
N SER A 12 3.29 -2.50 -38.74
CA SER A 12 4.17 -2.61 -37.57
C SER A 12 3.55 -3.55 -36.56
N THR A 13 3.93 -4.82 -36.62
CA THR A 13 3.61 -5.80 -35.59
C THR A 13 4.39 -5.45 -34.33
N THR A 14 3.77 -4.73 -33.41
CA THR A 14 4.28 -4.56 -32.04
C THR A 14 4.48 -5.96 -31.46
N PRO A 15 5.68 -6.33 -31.00
CA PRO A 15 5.88 -7.63 -30.37
C PRO A 15 5.03 -7.66 -29.09
N ALA A 16 4.11 -8.62 -29.02
CA ALA A 16 3.36 -8.91 -27.81
C ALA A 16 4.36 -9.20 -26.68
N HIS A 17 4.37 -8.37 -25.64
CA HIS A 17 5.12 -8.64 -24.43
C HIS A 17 4.65 -9.98 -23.84
N PRO A 18 5.59 -10.85 -23.39
CA PRO A 18 5.23 -12.09 -22.73
C PRO A 18 4.33 -11.78 -21.54
N SER A 19 3.30 -12.61 -21.34
CA SER A 19 2.32 -12.53 -20.25
C SER A 19 2.96 -12.02 -18.97
N SER A 20 2.62 -10.80 -18.54
CA SER A 20 3.16 -10.24 -17.31
C SER A 20 2.76 -11.14 -16.15
N ASN A 21 3.71 -11.50 -15.30
CA ASN A 21 3.44 -12.23 -14.05
C ASN A 21 2.89 -11.24 -13.00
N SER A 22 1.87 -10.47 -13.39
CA SER A 22 1.28 -9.41 -12.59
C SER A 22 -0.19 -9.72 -12.33
N SER A 23 -0.63 -9.54 -11.09
CA SER A 23 -2.04 -9.53 -10.72
C SER A 23 -2.42 -8.14 -10.26
N SER A 24 -3.51 -7.58 -10.80
CA SER A 24 -4.02 -6.27 -10.38
C SER A 24 -5.50 -6.29 -10.02
N ILE A 25 -5.92 -5.27 -9.29
CA ILE A 25 -7.32 -5.04 -8.94
C ILE A 25 -7.60 -3.54 -8.93
N LYS A 26 -8.76 -3.14 -9.46
CA LYS A 26 -9.20 -1.74 -9.47
C LYS A 26 -10.22 -1.46 -8.37
N SER A 27 -10.19 -0.24 -7.83
CA SER A 27 -11.24 0.25 -6.94
C SER A 27 -12.42 0.82 -7.76
N GLN A 28 -13.51 1.14 -7.06
CA GLN A 28 -14.67 1.84 -7.66
C GLN A 28 -14.36 3.30 -8.06
N HIS A 29 -13.28 3.89 -7.54
CA HIS A 29 -12.84 5.27 -7.84
C HIS A 29 -11.83 5.34 -8.99
N GLY A 30 -11.55 4.21 -9.65
CA GLY A 30 -10.58 4.11 -10.75
C GLY A 30 -9.13 3.97 -10.29
N ASP A 31 -8.89 3.72 -9.00
CA ASP A 31 -7.57 3.39 -8.46
C ASP A 31 -7.13 1.99 -8.90
N GLU A 32 -5.83 1.69 -8.77
CA GLU A 32 -5.31 0.36 -9.05
C GLU A 32 -4.26 -0.09 -8.03
N ALA A 33 -4.35 -1.37 -7.66
CA ALA A 33 -3.33 -2.07 -6.90
C ALA A 33 -2.74 -3.19 -7.75
N VAL A 34 -1.41 -3.30 -7.78
CA VAL A 34 -0.65 -4.27 -8.58
C VAL A 34 0.31 -5.07 -7.70
N LEU A 35 0.30 -6.38 -7.84
CA LEU A 35 1.33 -7.28 -7.35
C LEU A 35 2.05 -7.87 -8.56
N THR A 36 3.37 -7.68 -8.67
CA THR A 36 4.13 -8.10 -9.86
C THR A 36 5.50 -8.63 -9.49
N TYR A 37 6.07 -9.50 -10.32
CA TYR A 37 7.48 -9.91 -10.23
C TYR A 37 8.42 -8.99 -11.02
N ASP A 38 7.85 -8.12 -11.85
CA ASP A 38 8.60 -7.18 -12.68
C ASP A 38 9.16 -6.02 -11.84
N VAL A 39 10.16 -5.33 -12.39
CA VAL A 39 10.69 -4.09 -11.78
C VAL A 39 9.60 -3.02 -11.81
N LEU A 40 9.48 -2.25 -10.72
CA LEU A 40 8.54 -1.13 -10.63
C LEU A 40 9.14 0.10 -11.30
N ASP A 41 8.35 0.79 -12.14
CA ASP A 41 8.72 2.06 -12.76
C ASP A 41 7.93 3.21 -12.12
N GLU A 42 8.63 4.17 -11.54
CA GLU A 42 8.04 5.37 -10.94
C GLU A 42 7.25 6.21 -11.95
N LYS A 43 7.67 6.25 -13.21
CA LYS A 43 7.00 7.05 -14.25
C LYS A 43 5.64 6.48 -14.60
N ASP A 44 5.52 5.15 -14.64
CA ASP A 44 4.24 4.48 -14.90
C ASP A 44 3.26 4.77 -13.76
N ALA A 45 3.72 4.73 -12.51
CA ALA A 45 2.91 5.08 -11.35
C ALA A 45 2.44 6.55 -11.40
N ILE A 46 3.33 7.49 -11.74
CA ILE A 46 2.99 8.92 -11.89
C ILE A 46 2.00 9.15 -13.04
N ALA A 47 2.23 8.50 -14.18
CA ALA A 47 1.36 8.62 -15.35
C ALA A 47 -0.04 8.04 -15.06
N PHE A 48 -0.12 6.94 -14.31
CA PHE A 48 -1.40 6.34 -13.92
C PHE A 48 -2.25 7.28 -13.06
N VAL A 49 -1.63 7.97 -12.10
CA VAL A 49 -2.35 8.90 -11.21
C VAL A 49 -2.52 10.30 -11.77
N ALA A 50 -2.04 10.58 -12.97
CA ALA A 50 -2.24 11.87 -13.62
C ALA A 50 -3.74 12.11 -13.86
N ASP A 51 -4.20 13.31 -13.49
CA ASP A 51 -5.60 13.70 -13.60
C ASP A 51 -5.68 15.23 -13.76
N ASP A 52 -6.56 15.71 -14.65
CA ASP A 52 -6.70 17.15 -14.92
C ASP A 52 -7.20 17.94 -13.70
N GLY A 53 -7.86 17.28 -12.74
CA GLY A 53 -8.26 17.87 -11.47
C GLY A 53 -7.16 17.87 -10.40
N ALA A 54 -6.00 17.26 -10.66
CA ALA A 54 -4.91 17.17 -9.69
C ALA A 54 -3.99 18.40 -9.75
N GLY A 55 -3.88 19.11 -8.62
CA GLY A 55 -2.88 20.16 -8.41
C GLY A 55 -1.59 19.63 -7.77
N ALA A 56 -1.57 18.36 -7.34
CA ALA A 56 -0.41 17.73 -6.75
C ALA A 56 -0.44 16.20 -6.95
N THR A 57 0.76 15.64 -7.08
CA THR A 57 1.01 14.19 -7.03
C THR A 57 2.14 13.93 -6.05
N VAL A 58 1.94 12.97 -5.15
CA VAL A 58 2.98 12.47 -4.23
C VAL A 58 3.29 11.03 -4.61
N LEU A 59 4.58 10.71 -4.70
CA LEU A 59 5.08 9.37 -4.91
C LEU A 59 5.97 8.97 -3.72
N PHE A 60 5.67 7.82 -3.14
CA PHE A 60 6.57 7.12 -2.24
C PHE A 60 7.20 5.92 -2.98
N SER A 61 8.52 5.79 -2.87
CA SER A 61 9.30 4.65 -3.39
C SER A 61 10.07 3.98 -2.26
N GLY A 62 9.68 2.76 -1.92
CA GLY A 62 10.32 1.96 -0.87
C GLY A 62 11.43 1.11 -1.45
N THR A 63 12.69 1.44 -1.14
CA THR A 63 13.87 0.75 -1.68
C THR A 63 14.54 -0.18 -0.67
N THR A 64 15.14 -1.27 -1.16
CA THR A 64 15.95 -2.16 -0.32
C THR A 64 17.25 -1.47 0.12
N ARG A 65 17.52 -1.46 1.43
CA ARG A 65 18.77 -0.93 1.99
C ARG A 65 19.84 -2.01 2.09
N ASP A 66 21.10 -1.61 2.08
CA ASP A 66 22.27 -2.50 2.15
C ASP A 66 22.55 -3.07 3.55
N SER A 67 21.83 -2.59 4.56
CA SER A 67 22.08 -2.91 5.96
C SER A 67 20.81 -2.97 6.80
N PHE A 68 20.77 -3.93 7.72
CA PHE A 68 19.72 -4.07 8.72
C PHE A 68 20.30 -4.62 10.03
N ARG A 69 20.07 -3.89 11.14
CA ARG A 69 20.57 -4.26 12.49
C ARG A 69 22.07 -4.60 12.52
N GLY A 70 22.89 -3.84 11.81
CA GLY A 70 24.35 -4.02 11.74
C GLY A 70 24.83 -5.17 10.85
N LYS A 71 23.93 -5.88 10.15
CA LYS A 71 24.28 -6.90 9.16
C LYS A 71 24.15 -6.36 7.75
N ARG A 72 25.05 -6.79 6.85
CA ARG A 72 24.99 -6.48 5.42
C ARG A 72 23.91 -7.33 4.74
N VAL A 73 22.91 -6.66 4.17
CA VAL A 73 21.83 -7.25 3.38
C VAL A 73 22.27 -7.27 1.92
N THR A 74 21.98 -8.37 1.22
CA THR A 74 22.30 -8.54 -0.21
C THR A 74 21.08 -8.37 -1.10
N ARG A 75 19.92 -8.79 -0.60
CA ARG A 75 18.60 -8.63 -1.22
C ARG A 75 17.50 -8.89 -0.20
N LEU A 76 16.29 -8.45 -0.55
CA LEU A 76 15.06 -8.92 0.05
C LEU A 76 14.35 -9.85 -0.94
N GLU A 77 13.48 -10.71 -0.43
CA GLU A 77 12.57 -11.50 -1.24
C GLU A 77 11.16 -11.37 -0.68
N TYR A 78 10.20 -11.13 -1.57
CA TYR A 78 8.82 -10.86 -1.19
C TYR A 78 7.88 -11.94 -1.73
N GLU A 79 7.00 -12.41 -0.86
CA GLU A 79 5.95 -13.37 -1.20
C GLU A 79 4.60 -12.83 -0.71
N ALA A 80 3.52 -13.17 -1.40
CA ALA A 80 2.20 -12.67 -1.06
C ALA A 80 1.14 -13.77 -1.16
N TYR A 81 0.13 -13.69 -0.30
CA TYR A 81 -1.13 -14.38 -0.53
C TYR A 81 -1.96 -13.52 -1.49
N THR A 82 -1.66 -13.62 -2.78
CA THR A 82 -2.11 -12.69 -3.84
C THR A 82 -3.59 -12.32 -3.77
N SER A 83 -4.49 -13.30 -3.64
CA SER A 83 -5.93 -13.04 -3.63
C SER A 83 -6.40 -12.26 -2.40
N LEU A 84 -5.86 -12.57 -1.21
CA LEU A 84 -6.16 -11.83 0.01
C LEU A 84 -5.52 -10.44 -0.01
N ALA A 85 -4.25 -10.36 -0.42
CA ALA A 85 -3.51 -9.11 -0.52
C ALA A 85 -4.22 -8.11 -1.45
N LEU A 86 -4.63 -8.53 -2.65
CA LEU A 86 -5.39 -7.68 -3.58
C LEU A 86 -6.73 -7.24 -3.01
N LYS A 87 -7.49 -8.15 -2.38
CA LYS A 87 -8.77 -7.77 -1.74
C LYS A 87 -8.58 -6.75 -0.62
N THR A 88 -7.52 -6.88 0.18
CA THR A 88 -7.19 -5.90 1.21
C THR A 88 -6.78 -4.57 0.59
N LEU A 89 -5.90 -4.58 -0.41
CA LEU A 89 -5.47 -3.37 -1.14
C LEU A 89 -6.66 -2.63 -1.76
N GLN A 90 -7.59 -3.33 -2.40
CA GLN A 90 -8.80 -2.74 -2.97
C GLN A 90 -9.65 -2.01 -1.91
N LYS A 91 -9.78 -2.60 -0.70
CA LYS A 91 -10.49 -1.96 0.41
C LYS A 91 -9.76 -0.71 0.92
N LEU A 92 -8.44 -0.76 1.03
CA LEU A 92 -7.63 0.39 1.46
C LEU A 92 -7.72 1.54 0.45
N LEU A 93 -7.69 1.23 -0.85
CA LEU A 93 -7.88 2.22 -1.92
C LEU A 93 -9.26 2.89 -1.80
N ALA A 94 -10.34 2.12 -1.62
CA ALA A 94 -11.66 2.70 -1.39
C ALA A 94 -11.71 3.58 -0.12
N GLN A 95 -11.07 3.13 0.97
CA GLN A 95 -10.99 3.89 2.23
C GLN A 95 -10.15 5.16 2.12
N ALA A 96 -9.18 5.24 1.20
CA ALA A 96 -8.38 6.44 0.98
C ALA A 96 -9.26 7.66 0.62
N HIS A 97 -10.40 7.42 -0.04
CA HIS A 97 -11.35 8.47 -0.41
C HIS A 97 -12.33 8.84 0.71
N THR A 98 -12.63 7.94 1.64
CA THR A 98 -13.74 8.12 2.61
C THR A 98 -13.34 8.12 4.08
N SER A 99 -12.18 7.55 4.41
CA SER A 99 -11.81 7.16 5.79
C SER A 99 -10.33 7.38 6.11
N ALA A 100 -9.57 7.93 5.16
CA ALA A 100 -8.27 8.53 5.42
C ALA A 100 -8.36 9.51 6.61
N PRO A 101 -7.24 9.85 7.28
CA PRO A 101 -7.21 10.53 8.60
C PRO A 101 -7.76 11.98 8.61
N PHE A 102 -8.47 12.37 7.56
CA PHE A 102 -9.26 13.58 7.44
C PHE A 102 -10.46 13.66 8.39
N LEU A 103 -10.98 12.53 8.89
CA LEU A 103 -12.25 12.51 9.64
C LEU A 103 -12.14 13.00 11.08
N ASP A 104 -11.09 12.60 11.82
CA ASP A 104 -10.94 12.97 13.23
C ASP A 104 -10.22 14.31 13.44
N ASN A 105 -9.46 14.75 12.44
CA ASN A 105 -8.87 16.08 12.36
C ASN A 105 -8.90 16.51 10.89
N PRO A 106 -9.90 17.31 10.46
CA PRO A 106 -9.92 17.79 9.08
C PRO A 106 -8.65 18.58 8.87
N ILE A 107 -7.78 18.02 8.04
CA ILE A 107 -6.63 18.72 7.52
C ILE A 107 -7.13 20.06 7.02
N PRO A 108 -6.64 21.20 7.59
CA PRO A 108 -6.97 22.49 7.05
C PRO A 108 -6.67 22.45 5.56
N LEU A 109 -7.67 22.81 4.76
CA LEU A 109 -7.54 22.99 3.32
C LEU A 109 -6.24 23.74 3.03
N SER A 110 -5.55 23.39 1.95
CA SER A 110 -4.30 24.07 1.62
C SER A 110 -4.53 25.59 1.55
N ALA A 111 -3.50 26.40 1.80
CA ALA A 111 -3.64 27.88 1.74
C ALA A 111 -4.18 28.41 0.39
N ASN A 112 -4.16 27.57 -0.65
CA ASN A 112 -4.63 27.89 -2.01
C ASN A 112 -5.92 27.17 -2.39
N ALA A 113 -6.55 26.46 -1.45
CA ALA A 113 -7.78 25.71 -1.71
C ALA A 113 -9.01 26.62 -1.67
N ASP A 114 -9.99 26.32 -2.52
CA ASP A 114 -11.28 27.01 -2.49
C ASP A 114 -12.05 26.60 -1.22
N PRO A 115 -12.39 27.53 -0.31
CA PRO A 115 -13.16 27.23 0.89
C PRO A 115 -14.53 26.59 0.59
N GLN A 116 -15.07 26.80 -0.61
CA GLN A 116 -16.36 26.29 -1.04
C GLN A 116 -16.30 24.89 -1.68
N SER A 117 -15.10 24.38 -2.03
CA SER A 117 -14.92 23.06 -2.68
C SER A 117 -14.83 21.89 -1.69
N ALA A 118 -15.30 22.07 -0.46
CA ALA A 118 -15.18 21.11 0.63
C ALA A 118 -16.18 19.94 0.55
N SER A 119 -16.52 19.43 -0.64
CA SER A 119 -17.12 18.11 -0.75
C SER A 119 -16.11 17.11 -0.17
N VAL A 120 -16.52 16.36 0.85
CA VAL A 120 -15.67 15.35 1.51
C VAL A 120 -15.18 14.28 0.53
N GLU A 121 -15.89 14.14 -0.59
CA GLU A 121 -15.74 13.10 -1.59
C GLU A 121 -14.58 13.35 -2.60
N ASP A 122 -14.02 14.57 -2.67
CA ASP A 122 -13.05 14.96 -3.73
C ASP A 122 -11.64 15.34 -3.21
N ARG A 123 -11.24 14.83 -2.04
CA ARG A 123 -9.92 15.17 -1.45
C ARG A 123 -8.73 14.57 -2.20
N VAL A 124 -8.94 13.48 -2.94
CA VAL A 124 -7.96 12.76 -3.75
C VAL A 124 -8.63 12.32 -5.05
N THR A 125 -7.91 12.42 -6.17
CA THR A 125 -8.43 12.11 -7.51
C THR A 125 -8.10 10.69 -7.95
N ARG A 126 -6.90 10.20 -7.59
CA ARG A 126 -6.44 8.85 -7.96
C ARG A 126 -5.39 8.34 -6.97
N CYS A 127 -5.46 7.07 -6.65
CA CYS A 127 -4.45 6.33 -5.91
C CYS A 127 -3.89 5.16 -6.74
N TYR A 128 -2.63 4.82 -6.51
CA TYR A 128 -1.97 3.66 -7.10
C TYR A 128 -1.03 3.01 -6.09
N VAL A 129 -1.09 1.68 -5.99
CA VAL A 129 -0.16 0.90 -5.15
C VAL A 129 0.42 -0.23 -5.98
N ALA A 130 1.74 -0.31 -6.10
CA ALA A 130 2.41 -1.46 -6.69
C ALA A 130 3.38 -2.08 -5.71
N HIS A 131 3.35 -3.41 -5.58
CA HIS A 131 4.32 -4.14 -4.76
C HIS A 131 5.01 -5.21 -5.60
N ARG A 132 6.35 -5.16 -5.59
CA ARG A 132 7.20 -6.14 -6.24
C ARG A 132 7.33 -7.40 -5.37
N LEU A 133 7.19 -8.55 -6.01
CA LEU A 133 7.35 -9.88 -5.46
C LEU A 133 8.65 -10.51 -5.99
N GLY A 134 9.08 -11.59 -5.35
CA GLY A 134 10.36 -12.23 -5.64
C GLY A 134 11.55 -11.41 -5.13
N ALA A 135 12.71 -11.63 -5.75
CA ALA A 135 13.96 -11.02 -5.32
C ALA A 135 14.05 -9.53 -5.69
N VAL A 136 14.42 -8.71 -4.71
CA VAL A 136 14.64 -7.26 -4.85
C VAL A 136 16.03 -6.92 -4.31
N GLY A 137 16.92 -6.49 -5.20
CA GLY A 137 18.30 -6.15 -4.88
C GLY A 137 18.42 -4.87 -4.06
N VAL A 138 19.58 -4.65 -3.43
CA VAL A 138 19.91 -3.39 -2.76
C VAL A 138 19.78 -2.21 -3.74
N GLY A 139 19.10 -1.15 -3.30
CA GLY A 139 18.80 0.04 -4.10
C GLY A 139 17.57 -0.08 -4.98
N GLU A 140 17.05 -1.29 -5.21
CA GLU A 140 15.86 -1.50 -6.03
C GLU A 140 14.57 -1.22 -5.26
N CYS A 141 13.55 -0.74 -5.97
CA CYS A 141 12.22 -0.47 -5.43
C CYS A 141 11.42 -1.76 -5.23
N SER A 142 10.85 -1.92 -4.03
CA SER A 142 9.95 -3.02 -3.68
C SER A 142 8.48 -2.60 -3.62
N ILE A 143 8.20 -1.33 -3.39
CA ILE A 143 6.82 -0.81 -3.27
C ILE A 143 6.75 0.63 -3.76
N LEU A 144 5.75 0.92 -4.58
CA LEU A 144 5.37 2.28 -5.00
C LEU A 144 3.97 2.61 -4.48
N ILE A 145 3.81 3.83 -3.98
CA ILE A 145 2.52 4.42 -3.68
C ILE A 145 2.47 5.79 -4.34
N ALA A 146 1.51 5.99 -5.25
CA ALA A 146 1.29 7.27 -5.89
C ALA A 146 -0.12 7.77 -5.57
N VAL A 147 -0.24 9.05 -5.23
CA VAL A 147 -1.51 9.68 -4.89
C VAL A 147 -1.58 11.05 -5.53
N SER A 148 -2.66 11.31 -6.24
CA SER A 148 -2.98 12.62 -6.80
C SER A 148 -4.16 13.25 -6.09
N SER A 149 -4.10 14.57 -5.92
CA SER A 149 -5.16 15.36 -5.29
C SER A 149 -5.21 16.78 -5.85
N PRO A 150 -6.35 17.49 -5.70
CA PRO A 150 -6.43 18.91 -6.09
C PRO A 150 -5.42 19.78 -5.31
N HIS A 151 -5.13 19.40 -4.07
CA HIS A 151 -4.21 20.13 -3.19
C HIS A 151 -3.18 19.20 -2.54
N ARG A 152 -1.94 19.68 -2.44
CA ARG A 152 -0.78 18.87 -2.01
C ARG A 152 -0.91 18.18 -0.65
N LYS A 153 -1.65 18.76 0.29
CA LYS A 153 -1.64 18.29 1.69
C LYS A 153 -2.33 16.95 1.83
N GLU A 154 -3.40 16.76 1.06
CA GLU A 154 -4.20 15.56 0.96
C GLU A 154 -3.37 14.40 0.37
N ALA A 155 -2.64 14.64 -0.73
CA ALA A 155 -1.76 13.63 -1.33
C ALA A 155 -0.68 13.14 -0.36
N PHE A 156 -0.01 14.03 0.39
CA PHE A 156 0.99 13.62 1.38
C PHE A 156 0.40 12.71 2.45
N VAL A 157 -0.73 13.11 3.01
CA VAL A 157 -1.35 12.41 4.13
C VAL A 157 -1.90 11.05 3.70
N VAL A 158 -2.54 10.99 2.53
CA VAL A 158 -3.09 9.73 2.01
C VAL A 158 -1.98 8.78 1.59
N ALA A 159 -0.88 9.28 1.00
CA ALA A 159 0.25 8.43 0.64
C ALA A 159 0.90 7.79 1.88
N GLU A 160 1.11 8.56 2.94
CA GLU A 160 1.62 8.05 4.22
C GLU A 160 0.64 7.05 4.86
N TRP A 161 -0.65 7.42 4.94
CA TRP A 161 -1.68 6.54 5.50
C TRP A 161 -1.79 5.21 4.73
N LEU A 162 -1.81 5.26 3.39
CA LEU A 162 -1.82 4.06 2.55
C LEU A 162 -0.60 3.18 2.83
N LEU A 163 0.60 3.77 2.95
CA LEU A 163 1.80 3.01 3.25
C LEU A 163 1.67 2.25 4.57
N GLU A 164 1.27 2.93 5.63
CA GLU A 164 1.13 2.34 6.97
C GLU A 164 0.07 1.24 6.98
N GLU A 165 -1.10 1.47 6.37
CA GLU A 165 -2.17 0.47 6.33
C GLU A 165 -1.81 -0.72 5.43
N VAL A 166 -1.04 -0.51 4.35
CA VAL A 166 -0.48 -1.61 3.55
C VAL A 166 0.45 -2.47 4.40
N LYS A 167 1.43 -1.84 5.06
CA LYS A 167 2.41 -2.53 5.91
C LYS A 167 1.78 -3.24 7.11
N LYS A 168 0.60 -2.79 7.55
CA LYS A 168 -0.11 -3.36 8.69
C LYS A 168 -1.02 -4.53 8.32
N ASN A 169 -1.75 -4.43 7.21
CA ASN A 169 -2.88 -5.32 6.93
C ASN A 169 -2.70 -6.22 5.70
N VAL A 170 -1.79 -5.89 4.79
CA VAL A 170 -1.65 -6.64 3.53
C VAL A 170 -0.79 -7.88 3.75
N ALA A 171 -1.26 -9.02 3.26
CA ALA A 171 -0.61 -10.33 3.39
C ALA A 171 0.59 -10.47 2.45
N VAL A 172 1.65 -9.69 2.72
CA VAL A 172 2.95 -9.72 2.05
C VAL A 172 4.03 -9.99 3.09
N TRP A 173 4.86 -10.99 2.84
CA TRP A 173 6.00 -11.36 3.68
C TRP A 173 7.30 -10.97 3.00
N LYS A 174 8.28 -10.57 3.80
CA LYS A 174 9.64 -10.27 3.38
C LYS A 174 10.62 -11.26 3.99
N ARG A 175 11.61 -11.67 3.22
CA ARG A 175 12.76 -12.46 3.66
C ARG A 175 14.05 -11.70 3.37
N GLU A 176 14.87 -11.52 4.40
CA GLU A 176 16.13 -10.79 4.33
C GLU A 176 17.27 -11.78 4.11
N PHE A 177 18.11 -11.56 3.10
CA PHE A 177 19.30 -12.38 2.83
C PHE A 177 20.57 -11.63 3.18
N TYR A 178 21.37 -12.19 4.08
CA TYR A 178 22.60 -11.56 4.57
C TYR A 178 23.85 -12.09 3.87
N ALA A 179 24.91 -11.28 3.82
CA ALA A 179 26.19 -11.68 3.23
C ALA A 179 26.85 -12.88 3.93
N THR A 180 26.45 -13.19 5.17
CA THR A 180 26.93 -14.36 5.93
C THR A 180 26.26 -15.68 5.51
N GLY A 181 25.23 -15.63 4.66
CA GLY A 181 24.45 -16.80 4.21
C GLY A 181 23.17 -17.05 5.00
N ASP A 182 23.02 -16.45 6.18
CA ASP A 182 21.78 -16.54 6.97
C ASP A 182 20.63 -15.77 6.30
N HIS A 183 19.38 -16.12 6.63
CA HIS A 183 18.19 -15.37 6.25
C HIS A 183 17.13 -15.30 7.37
N VAL A 184 16.28 -14.26 7.34
CA VAL A 184 15.20 -14.04 8.31
C VAL A 184 13.93 -13.65 7.59
N THR A 185 12.80 -14.27 7.93
CA THR A 185 11.48 -13.95 7.35
C THR A 185 10.60 -13.22 8.37
N ALA A 186 9.88 -12.20 7.91
CA ALA A 186 8.87 -11.48 8.69
C ALA A 186 7.73 -11.02 7.77
N LEU A 187 6.58 -10.67 8.34
CA LEU A 187 5.59 -9.88 7.59
C LEU A 187 6.25 -8.55 7.18
N ASP A 188 5.98 -8.08 5.98
CA ASP A 188 6.41 -6.74 5.62
C ASP A 188 5.72 -5.71 6.52
N GLY A 189 6.47 -4.72 7.03
CA GLY A 189 6.00 -3.84 8.10
C GLY A 189 6.17 -4.36 9.54
N ALA A 190 6.29 -5.67 9.77
CA ALA A 190 6.54 -6.21 11.11
C ALA A 190 8.01 -6.14 11.53
N LYS A 191 8.26 -5.96 12.83
CA LYS A 191 9.61 -6.15 13.41
C LYS A 191 9.92 -7.65 13.43
N ALA A 192 10.96 -8.07 12.72
CA ALA A 192 11.46 -9.44 12.79
C ALA A 192 11.82 -9.80 14.25
N SER A 193 11.07 -10.74 14.83
CA SER A 193 11.36 -11.37 16.12
C SER A 193 12.20 -12.61 15.87
N ARG A 194 13.38 -12.72 16.52
CA ARG A 194 14.18 -13.96 16.47
C ARG A 194 13.38 -15.05 17.18
N ARG A 195 12.84 -16.03 16.44
CA ARG A 195 12.77 -17.39 16.98
C ARG A 195 14.11 -18.08 16.72
N PRO A 196 14.71 -18.77 17.69
CA PRO A 196 15.83 -19.67 17.43
C PRO A 196 15.37 -20.74 16.44
N SER A 197 16.20 -21.02 15.44
CA SER A 197 16.01 -22.09 14.47
C SER A 197 15.87 -23.44 15.19
N GLN A 198 14.66 -24.00 15.25
CA GLN A 198 14.50 -25.44 15.43
C GLN A 198 14.48 -26.08 14.03
N PRO A 199 15.38 -27.03 13.72
CA PRO A 199 15.28 -27.79 12.49
C PRO A 199 14.11 -28.78 12.62
N GLY A 200 13.09 -28.65 11.76
CA GLY A 200 12.03 -29.65 11.62
C GLY A 200 10.58 -29.18 11.73
N ALA A 201 10.28 -27.88 11.83
CA ALA A 201 8.89 -27.41 11.79
C ALA A 201 8.45 -27.14 10.35
N GLU A 202 7.68 -28.07 9.78
CA GLU A 202 6.92 -27.88 8.54
C GLU A 202 5.99 -26.68 8.69
N MET A 203 5.99 -25.79 7.69
CA MET A 203 5.24 -24.52 7.73
C MET A 203 3.74 -24.79 7.64
N ASP A 204 2.99 -24.46 8.69
CA ASP A 204 1.55 -24.26 8.58
C ASP A 204 1.28 -22.82 8.09
N MET A 205 1.00 -22.68 6.79
CA MET A 205 0.65 -21.42 6.12
C MET A 205 -0.76 -20.90 6.48
N THR A 206 -1.50 -21.56 7.37
CA THR A 206 -2.90 -21.18 7.69
C THR A 206 -3.09 -20.45 9.03
N ALA A 207 -2.06 -20.31 9.86
CA ALA A 207 -2.23 -19.86 11.24
C ALA A 207 -2.17 -18.33 11.43
N ARG A 208 -3.32 -17.65 11.28
CA ARG A 208 -3.89 -16.58 12.14
C ARG A 208 -4.79 -15.61 11.36
N VAL A 209 -6.07 -15.96 11.24
CA VAL A 209 -7.17 -14.97 11.22
C VAL A 209 -8.34 -15.57 12.00
N GLN A 210 -8.29 -15.51 13.32
CA GLN A 210 -9.47 -15.62 14.20
C GLN A 210 -9.06 -15.38 15.65
N GLU A 211 -9.34 -14.19 16.16
CA GLU A 211 -9.86 -13.91 17.51
C GLU A 211 -9.82 -12.40 17.78
N THR A 212 -10.96 -11.73 17.54
CA THR A 212 -11.39 -10.54 18.30
C THR A 212 -12.89 -10.35 18.06
N THR A 213 -13.71 -11.16 18.72
CA THR A 213 -15.07 -10.76 19.09
C THR A 213 -15.08 -10.50 20.58
N ASP A 214 -14.85 -9.24 20.96
CA ASP A 214 -14.97 -8.77 22.33
C ASP A 214 -16.46 -8.61 22.66
N THR A 215 -17.03 -9.63 23.29
CA THR A 215 -18.30 -9.54 24.03
C THR A 215 -17.99 -9.65 25.52
N GLN A 216 -17.34 -8.64 26.09
CA GLN A 216 -17.30 -8.41 27.54
C GLN A 216 -17.25 -6.90 27.86
N LEU A 217 -18.39 -6.23 27.69
CA LEU A 217 -18.62 -4.91 28.29
C LEU A 217 -20.06 -4.73 28.78
N PHE A 218 -20.74 -5.84 29.10
CA PHE A 218 -22.09 -5.83 29.63
C PHE A 218 -22.25 -6.85 30.75
N GLN A 219 -21.53 -6.65 31.87
CA GLN A 219 -21.85 -7.24 33.18
C GLN A 219 -20.93 -6.68 34.28
N SER A 220 -21.00 -5.36 34.52
CA SER A 220 -20.47 -4.77 35.77
C SER A 220 -21.10 -3.41 36.06
N ARG A 221 -22.43 -3.33 36.05
CA ARG A 221 -23.19 -2.23 36.68
C ARG A 221 -24.51 -2.76 37.27
N SER A 222 -24.39 -3.72 38.19
CA SER A 222 -25.49 -4.13 39.09
C SER A 222 -24.92 -4.55 40.45
N SER A 223 -24.55 -3.56 41.26
CA SER A 223 -24.50 -3.62 42.73
C SER A 223 -23.70 -2.43 43.23
N ILE A 224 -24.40 -1.40 43.68
CA ILE A 224 -24.26 -0.81 45.01
C ILE A 224 -25.47 0.13 45.11
N GLY A 225 -26.47 -0.33 45.85
CA GLY A 225 -27.58 0.48 46.30
C GLY A 225 -27.22 1.24 47.57
N GLU A 226 -27.85 2.41 47.66
CA GLU A 226 -28.49 2.96 48.86
C GLU A 226 -27.70 3.79 49.89
N HIS A 227 -28.36 4.92 50.19
CA HIS A 227 -28.41 5.71 51.42
C HIS A 227 -27.22 6.59 51.82
N TYR A 228 -27.42 7.92 51.72
CA TYR A 228 -27.55 8.77 52.91
C TYR A 228 -28.21 10.13 52.60
N THR A 229 -28.77 10.73 53.64
CA THR A 229 -29.81 11.77 53.73
C THR A 229 -29.32 13.23 53.66
N ASP A 230 -30.20 14.08 53.12
CA ASP A 230 -30.66 15.41 53.58
C ASP A 230 -29.73 16.33 54.41
N SER A 231 -29.56 17.59 53.97
CA SER A 231 -29.71 18.82 54.79
C SER A 231 -29.32 20.11 54.04
N THR A 232 -30.28 21.06 54.10
CA THR A 232 -30.23 22.54 53.92
C THR A 232 -29.90 23.14 52.57
#